data_AF-A0A425YES2-F1
#
_entry.id   AF-A0A425YES2-F1
#
_cell.length_a   1.000
_cell.length_b   1.000
_cell.length_c   1.000
_cell.angle_alpha   90.00
_cell.angle_beta   90.00
_cell.angle_gamma   90.00
#
_symmetry.space_group_name_H-M   'P 1'
#
loop_
_entity.id
_entity.type
_entity.pdbx_description
1 polymer ?
#
loop_
_entity_poly.entity_id
_entity_poly.type
_entity_poly.pdbx_seq_one_letter_code
_entity_poly.pdbx_strand_id
1 'polypeptide(L)'
;MKFEVTILGSNSALPTTKRFPTAQVLNVLERFFLIDCGEGTQIQMKRFRVPMSRIHHILISHMHGDHIFGLIGLLSTFSLQGRKSDLHIYGHSKLERFIQFQLELLETKLDYQIFYHTIFGTEIQTLFEDDSVIVQSFPLKHGAMPCAGFLFKEKERLRTLKSDMLTFYNIPIKNRHAIKQGEDFIREDGEVVPNKKLTNDPPKVRSYAFCTDTAYLPKIAPIIEGVDLLYHEATFLKAEEKRAKKTYHSTTEQAAKIAVEANVKKLLIGHFSARFEDLKEHLKEAKDIFPNSALAEDGKKFFVELDRD
;
A
#
# COMPACT_ATOMS: atom_id res chain seq x y z
N MET A 1 -14.41 6.87 -6.76
CA MET A 1 -13.27 7.33 -5.93
C MET A 1 -12.08 6.44 -6.20
N LYS A 2 -10.89 7.01 -6.28
CA LYS A 2 -9.69 6.31 -6.76
C LYS A 2 -9.17 5.31 -5.73
N PHE A 3 -8.64 4.21 -6.24
CA PHE A 3 -7.75 3.28 -5.55
C PHE A 3 -6.67 2.95 -6.58
N GLU A 4 -5.57 3.69 -6.54
CA GLU A 4 -4.48 3.56 -7.52
C GLU A 4 -3.12 3.59 -6.82
N VAL A 5 -2.19 2.74 -7.26
CA VAL A 5 -0.78 2.80 -6.87
C VAL A 5 0.05 3.29 -8.05
N THR A 6 0.89 4.29 -7.82
CA THR A 6 1.88 4.80 -8.78
C THR A 6 3.26 4.30 -8.37
N ILE A 7 3.92 3.57 -9.25
CA ILE A 7 5.29 3.10 -9.01
C ILE A 7 6.25 4.26 -9.28
N LEU A 8 7.05 4.66 -8.29
CA LEU A 8 8.07 5.69 -8.46
C LEU A 8 9.44 5.07 -8.69
N GLY A 9 9.70 3.92 -8.09
CA GLY A 9 10.92 3.17 -8.30
C GLY A 9 10.71 1.70 -7.95
N SER A 10 11.46 0.84 -8.63
CA SER A 10 11.26 -0.61 -8.65
C SER A 10 12.58 -1.40 -8.61
N ASN A 11 13.70 -0.75 -8.31
CA ASN A 11 15.03 -1.36 -8.33
C ASN A 11 15.57 -1.58 -6.92
N SER A 12 16.26 -2.71 -6.70
CA SER A 12 16.91 -3.02 -5.42
C SER A 12 18.32 -2.42 -5.33
N ALA A 13 18.71 -2.02 -4.13
CA ALA A 13 20.07 -1.77 -3.62
C ALA A 13 20.94 -0.77 -4.41
N LEU A 14 21.31 -1.11 -5.64
CA LEU A 14 22.20 -0.30 -6.46
C LEU A 14 21.39 0.58 -7.43
N PRO A 15 21.81 1.84 -7.65
CA PRO A 15 21.17 2.70 -8.63
C PRO A 15 21.38 2.15 -10.05
N THR A 16 20.41 2.38 -10.93
CA THR A 16 20.55 2.14 -12.38
C THR A 16 20.18 3.40 -13.15
N THR A 17 20.54 3.46 -14.43
CA THR A 17 20.18 4.61 -15.28
C THR A 17 18.70 4.66 -15.65
N LYS A 18 17.97 3.55 -15.48
CA LYS A 18 16.58 3.40 -15.97
C LYS A 18 15.54 3.20 -14.87
N ARG A 19 15.93 2.62 -13.73
CA ARG A 19 15.02 2.30 -12.62
C ARG A 19 15.55 2.89 -11.32
N PHE A 20 14.67 3.62 -10.64
CA PHE A 20 14.95 4.21 -9.34
C PHE A 20 14.80 3.19 -8.21
N PRO A 21 15.46 3.43 -7.07
CA PRO A 21 15.22 2.69 -5.82
C PRO A 21 13.75 2.72 -5.38
N THR A 22 13.37 1.76 -4.54
CA THR A 22 11.98 1.52 -4.12
C THR A 22 11.29 2.78 -3.59
N ALA A 23 10.18 3.12 -4.25
CA ALA A 23 9.21 4.07 -3.75
C ALA A 23 7.89 3.91 -4.51
N GLN A 24 6.76 4.06 -3.81
CA GLN A 24 5.43 4.00 -4.41
C GLN A 24 4.50 4.99 -3.75
N VAL A 25 3.54 5.51 -4.52
CA VAL A 25 2.48 6.35 -3.97
C VAL A 25 1.13 5.68 -4.17
N LEU A 26 0.50 5.33 -3.06
CA LEU A 26 -0.86 4.81 -3.03
C LEU A 26 -1.84 5.97 -2.78
N ASN A 27 -2.82 6.10 -3.66
CA ASN A 27 -4.00 6.93 -3.44
C ASN A 27 -5.21 6.03 -3.21
N VAL A 28 -5.70 6.00 -1.97
CA VAL A 28 -6.94 5.31 -1.60
C VAL A 28 -7.94 6.34 -1.08
N LEU A 29 -9.03 6.53 -1.82
CA LEU A 29 -10.10 7.46 -1.45
C LEU A 29 -9.57 8.85 -1.10
N GLU A 30 -8.69 9.39 -1.95
CA GLU A 30 -8.10 10.72 -1.84
C GLU A 30 -7.08 10.89 -0.69
N ARG A 31 -6.72 9.80 -0.01
CA ARG A 31 -5.61 9.73 0.96
C ARG A 31 -4.37 9.23 0.26
N PHE A 32 -3.28 9.99 0.37
CA PHE A 32 -2.01 9.64 -0.29
C PHE A 32 -0.98 9.17 0.73
N PHE A 33 -0.52 7.95 0.50
CA PHE A 33 0.53 7.30 1.27
C PHE A 33 1.76 7.13 0.37
N LEU A 34 2.91 7.61 0.82
CA LEU A 34 4.20 7.25 0.24
C LEU A 34 4.69 5.99 0.95
N ILE A 35 5.01 4.95 0.18
CA ILE A 35 5.51 3.66 0.68
C ILE A 35 6.96 3.54 0.22
N ASP A 36 7.87 3.50 1.18
CA ASP A 36 9.31 3.70 1.03
C ASP A 36 9.70 4.98 0.29
N CYS A 37 10.95 5.39 0.48
CA CYS A 37 11.47 6.65 -0.04
C CYS A 37 12.96 6.52 -0.38
N GLY A 38 13.26 5.66 -1.34
CA GLY A 38 14.59 5.51 -1.90
C GLY A 38 15.14 6.80 -2.54
N GLU A 39 16.45 6.83 -2.79
CA GLU A 39 17.11 7.99 -3.37
C GLU A 39 16.44 8.44 -4.69
N GLY A 40 16.23 9.75 -4.85
CA GLY A 40 15.60 10.30 -6.05
C GLY A 40 14.07 10.23 -6.09
N THR A 41 13.41 9.73 -5.05
CA THR A 41 11.92 9.67 -4.95
C THR A 41 11.26 11.01 -5.29
N GLN A 42 11.77 12.12 -4.75
CA GLN A 42 11.24 13.46 -5.05
C GLN A 42 11.32 13.84 -6.55
N ILE A 43 12.36 13.38 -7.26
CA ILE A 43 12.52 13.63 -8.70
C ILE A 43 11.46 12.82 -9.46
N GLN A 44 11.27 11.56 -9.09
CA GLN A 44 10.26 10.68 -9.70
C GLN A 44 8.83 11.20 -9.45
N MET A 45 8.54 11.71 -8.24
CA MET A 45 7.26 12.35 -7.94
C MET A 45 7.00 13.56 -8.85
N LYS A 46 8.00 14.42 -9.10
CA LYS A 46 7.86 15.52 -10.07
C LYS A 46 7.66 15.00 -11.49
N ARG A 47 8.48 14.04 -11.92
CA ARG A 47 8.45 13.45 -13.26
C ARG A 47 7.07 12.87 -13.60
N PHE A 48 6.47 12.15 -12.65
CA PHE A 48 5.18 11.48 -12.84
C PHE A 48 3.99 12.29 -12.31
N ARG A 49 4.20 13.58 -12.01
CA ARG A 49 3.15 14.53 -11.59
C ARG A 49 2.35 14.04 -10.38
N VAL A 50 3.02 13.39 -9.43
CA VAL A 50 2.41 13.03 -8.15
C VAL A 50 2.19 14.31 -7.32
N PRO A 51 0.99 14.52 -6.76
CA PRO A 51 0.70 15.70 -5.95
C PRO A 51 1.39 15.61 -4.58
N MET A 52 2.66 16.02 -4.51
CA MET A 52 3.51 16.04 -3.31
C MET A 52 2.81 16.66 -2.09
N SER A 53 2.07 17.75 -2.28
CA SER A 53 1.35 18.46 -1.22
C SER A 53 0.27 17.62 -0.54
N ARG A 54 -0.18 16.52 -1.17
CA ARG A 54 -1.22 15.63 -0.63
C ARG A 54 -0.66 14.43 0.12
N ILE A 55 0.66 14.22 0.11
CA ILE A 55 1.28 13.17 0.91
C ILE A 55 1.22 13.59 2.37
N HIS A 56 0.45 12.88 3.19
CA HIS A 56 0.37 13.13 4.64
C HIS A 56 1.00 12.00 5.46
N HIS A 57 1.21 10.85 4.83
CA HIS A 57 1.75 9.65 5.47
C HIS A 57 2.90 9.07 4.64
N ILE A 58 4.03 8.80 5.28
CA ILE A 58 5.17 8.08 4.71
C ILE A 58 5.39 6.82 5.53
N LEU A 59 5.32 5.65 4.89
CA LEU A 59 5.51 4.35 5.52
C LEU A 59 6.83 3.76 5.04
N ILE A 60 7.76 3.54 5.96
CA ILE A 60 9.08 2.97 5.71
C ILE A 60 9.11 1.53 6.19
N SER A 61 9.35 0.61 5.27
CA SER A 61 9.38 -0.84 5.52
C SER A 61 10.55 -1.25 6.43
N HIS A 62 11.75 -0.72 6.16
CA HIS A 62 12.99 -1.00 6.88
C HIS A 62 14.08 0.05 6.61
N MET A 63 15.24 -0.09 7.26
CA MET A 63 16.29 0.95 7.32
C MET A 63 17.39 0.81 6.25
N HIS A 64 17.19 0.08 5.15
CA HIS A 64 18.17 0.07 4.06
C HIS A 64 18.11 1.34 3.22
N GLY A 65 19.27 1.74 2.69
CA GLY A 65 19.46 3.04 2.05
C GLY A 65 18.59 3.27 0.82
N ASP A 66 18.39 2.24 0.03
CA ASP A 66 17.51 2.22 -1.13
C ASP A 66 16.01 2.36 -0.80
N HIS A 67 15.65 2.38 0.49
CA HIS A 67 14.30 2.66 0.99
C HIS A 67 14.20 3.98 1.78
N ILE A 68 15.32 4.59 2.21
CA ILE A 68 15.28 5.76 3.12
C ILE A 68 16.12 6.96 2.68
N PHE A 69 17.10 6.81 1.78
CA PHE A 69 18.02 7.91 1.44
C PHE A 69 17.35 9.07 0.72
N GLY A 70 16.17 8.86 0.12
CA GLY A 70 15.39 9.94 -0.48
C GLY A 70 14.69 10.84 0.55
N LEU A 71 14.58 10.42 1.82
CA LEU A 71 13.77 11.12 2.82
C LEU A 71 14.25 12.54 3.07
N ILE A 72 15.54 12.73 3.36
CA ILE A 72 16.05 14.06 3.73
C ILE A 72 15.79 15.08 2.62
N GLY A 73 16.08 14.71 1.36
CA GLY A 73 15.83 15.56 0.21
C GLY A 73 14.33 15.84 -0.02
N LEU A 74 13.47 14.83 0.16
CA LEU A 74 12.02 15.00 0.04
C LEU A 74 11.47 15.95 1.13
N LEU A 75 11.91 15.79 2.37
CA LEU A 75 11.46 16.62 3.51
C LEU A 75 11.88 18.09 3.32
N SER A 76 13.11 18.35 2.88
CA SER A 76 13.58 19.69 2.52
C SER A 76 12.75 20.27 1.37
N THR A 77 12.44 19.47 0.33
CA THR A 77 11.58 19.91 -0.78
C THR A 77 10.17 20.26 -0.33
N PHE A 78 9.57 19.52 0.60
CA PHE A 78 8.29 19.89 1.19
C PHE A 78 8.34 21.25 1.90
N SER A 79 9.42 21.53 2.65
CA SER A 79 9.59 22.83 3.32
C SER A 79 9.74 23.96 2.32
N LEU A 80 10.57 23.77 1.29
CA LEU A 80 10.79 24.75 0.22
C LEU A 80 9.52 25.03 -0.61
N GLN A 81 8.60 24.06 -0.68
CA GLN A 81 7.29 24.23 -1.32
C GLN A 81 6.24 24.86 -0.38
N GLY A 82 6.65 25.29 0.82
CA GLY A 82 5.77 25.97 1.77
C GLY A 82 4.72 25.06 2.39
N ARG A 83 5.01 23.75 2.56
CA ARG A 83 4.11 22.83 3.26
C ARG A 83 3.73 23.39 4.64
N LYS A 84 2.42 23.34 4.97
CA LYS A 84 1.88 23.72 6.29
C LYS A 84 1.16 22.58 7.01
N SER A 85 0.76 21.55 6.28
CA SER A 85 0.09 20.39 6.86
C SER A 85 1.07 19.46 7.55
N ASP A 86 0.61 18.82 8.62
CA ASP A 86 1.35 17.80 9.34
C ASP A 86 1.76 16.63 8.45
N LEU A 87 2.88 15.99 8.79
CA LEU A 87 3.40 14.81 8.13
C LEU A 87 3.61 13.69 9.14
N HIS A 88 3.07 12.51 8.86
CA HIS A 88 3.25 11.32 9.69
C HIS A 88 4.24 10.39 9.02
N ILE A 89 5.30 10.00 9.72
CA ILE A 89 6.31 9.07 9.23
C ILE A 89 6.28 7.82 10.11
N TYR A 90 5.98 6.68 9.51
CA TYR A 90 5.93 5.38 10.14
C TYR A 90 7.18 4.60 9.75
N GLY A 91 7.91 4.05 10.72
CA GLY A 91 9.14 3.33 10.45
C GLY A 91 9.79 2.75 11.70
N HIS A 92 10.95 2.13 11.56
CA HIS A 92 11.72 1.65 12.72
C HIS A 92 12.01 2.82 13.67
N SER A 93 12.05 2.56 14.99
CA SER A 93 12.40 3.54 16.04
C SER A 93 13.70 4.35 15.81
N LYS A 94 14.62 3.88 14.95
CA LYS A 94 15.86 4.57 14.61
C LYS A 94 15.66 5.65 13.54
N LEU A 95 14.54 5.64 12.83
CA LEU A 95 14.27 6.53 11.71
C LEU A 95 14.18 8.00 12.14
N GLU A 96 13.52 8.28 13.26
CA GLU A 96 13.44 9.62 13.83
C GLU A 96 14.84 10.17 14.10
N ARG A 97 15.68 9.40 14.82
CA ARG A 97 17.06 9.77 15.11
C ARG A 97 17.88 9.98 13.84
N PHE A 98 17.69 9.14 12.82
CA PHE A 98 18.38 9.26 11.53
C PHE A 98 18.04 10.57 10.81
N ILE A 99 16.75 10.95 10.79
CA ILE A 99 16.30 12.19 10.15
C ILE A 99 16.74 13.42 10.95
N GLN A 100 16.53 13.41 12.27
CA GLN A 100 16.90 14.51 13.16
C GLN A 100 18.41 14.81 13.10
N PHE A 101 19.25 13.77 13.11
CA PHE A 101 20.70 13.94 13.00
C PHE A 101 21.11 14.66 11.70
N GLN A 102 20.51 14.30 10.57
CA GLN A 102 20.78 14.96 9.29
C GLN A 102 20.30 16.41 9.29
N LEU A 103 19.11 16.68 9.82
CA LEU A 103 18.57 18.04 9.91
C LEU A 103 19.44 18.94 10.80
N GLU A 104 19.89 18.43 11.94
CA GLU A 104 20.78 19.13 12.86
C GLU A 104 22.13 19.44 12.20
N LEU A 105 22.77 18.45 11.58
CA LEU A 105 24.05 18.61 10.89
C LEU A 105 23.98 19.61 9.72
N LEU A 106 22.84 19.65 9.01
CA LEU A 106 22.59 20.55 7.89
C LEU A 106 22.04 21.92 8.33
N GLU A 107 21.90 22.17 9.64
CA GLU A 107 21.26 23.37 10.21
C GLU A 107 19.89 23.67 9.57
N THR A 108 19.17 22.63 9.16
CA THR A 108 17.92 22.74 8.42
C THR A 108 16.73 22.71 9.37
N LYS A 109 15.90 23.77 9.30
CA LYS A 109 14.61 23.84 9.99
C LYS A 109 13.48 23.58 9.00
N LEU A 110 12.56 22.69 9.36
CA LEU A 110 11.36 22.40 8.56
C LEU A 110 10.20 23.26 9.06
N ASP A 111 9.45 23.86 8.14
CA ASP A 111 8.33 24.78 8.45
C ASP A 111 6.99 24.08 8.73
N TYR A 112 7.03 22.78 9.03
CA TYR A 112 5.87 21.93 9.28
C TYR A 112 6.22 20.85 10.29
N GLN A 113 5.19 20.32 10.97
CA GLN A 113 5.36 19.31 12.00
C GLN A 113 5.48 17.90 11.42
N ILE A 114 6.41 17.13 11.97
CA ILE A 114 6.57 15.70 11.68
C ILE A 114 6.23 14.90 12.93
N PHE A 115 5.34 13.92 12.77
CA PHE A 115 5.00 12.94 13.79
C PHE A 115 5.63 11.59 13.43
N TYR A 116 6.47 11.06 14.31
CA TYR A 116 7.13 9.77 14.12
C TYR A 116 6.34 8.65 14.82
N HIS A 117 6.12 7.55 14.10
CA HIS A 117 5.38 6.39 14.58
C HIS A 117 6.26 5.15 14.42
N THR A 118 6.52 4.46 15.53
CA THR A 118 7.38 3.26 15.50
C THR A 118 6.61 2.07 14.96
N ILE A 119 7.20 1.38 13.97
CA ILE A 119 6.82 0.04 13.52
C ILE A 119 7.76 -0.96 14.20
N PHE A 120 7.19 -1.89 14.96
CA PHE A 120 7.99 -2.91 15.66
C PHE A 120 8.52 -4.01 14.75
N GLY A 121 7.76 -4.35 13.69
CA GLY A 121 8.16 -5.36 12.70
C GLY A 121 8.13 -6.80 13.21
N THR A 122 7.46 -7.06 14.34
CA THR A 122 7.36 -8.40 14.96
C THR A 122 5.92 -8.94 14.99
N GLU A 123 4.93 -8.08 14.82
CA GLU A 123 3.50 -8.40 14.90
C GLU A 123 2.71 -7.54 13.91
N ILE A 124 1.42 -7.86 13.77
CA ILE A 124 0.50 -7.02 13.00
C ILE A 124 0.18 -5.78 13.84
N GLN A 125 0.39 -4.60 13.27
CA GLN A 125 0.16 -3.33 13.97
C GLN A 125 -0.70 -2.41 13.11
N THR A 126 -1.78 -1.87 13.66
CA THR A 126 -2.54 -0.81 13.00
C THR A 126 -1.74 0.49 13.03
N LEU A 127 -1.45 1.05 11.85
CA LEU A 127 -0.66 2.28 11.68
C LEU A 127 -1.55 3.51 11.49
N PHE A 128 -2.63 3.34 10.75
CA PHE A 128 -3.58 4.40 10.46
C PHE A 128 -4.97 3.80 10.34
N GLU A 129 -5.96 4.50 10.88
CA GLU A 129 -7.35 4.11 10.77
C GLU A 129 -8.23 5.36 10.81
N ASP A 130 -9.17 5.44 9.86
CA ASP A 130 -10.28 6.39 9.90
C ASP A 130 -11.58 5.70 9.49
N ASP A 131 -12.63 6.47 9.23
CA ASP A 131 -13.96 5.92 8.88
C ASP A 131 -13.98 5.14 7.56
N SER A 132 -12.98 5.29 6.69
CA SER A 132 -12.98 4.73 5.33
C SER A 132 -11.85 3.73 5.08
N VAL A 133 -10.72 3.84 5.75
CA VAL A 133 -9.51 3.05 5.47
C VAL A 133 -8.85 2.59 6.76
N ILE A 134 -8.35 1.36 6.76
CA ILE A 134 -7.42 0.85 7.75
C ILE A 134 -6.09 0.48 7.07
N VAL A 135 -4.99 0.83 7.71
CA VAL A 135 -3.62 0.51 7.26
C VAL A 135 -2.91 -0.22 8.39
N GLN A 136 -2.41 -1.41 8.08
CA GLN A 136 -1.70 -2.27 9.03
C GLN A 136 -0.33 -2.61 8.50
N SER A 137 0.67 -2.74 9.38
CA SER A 137 1.91 -3.42 9.06
C SER A 137 1.86 -4.89 9.46
N PHE A 138 2.71 -5.70 8.84
CA PHE A 138 2.92 -7.10 9.21
C PHE A 138 4.39 -7.50 9.05
N PRO A 139 4.91 -8.46 9.84
CA PRO A 139 6.32 -8.81 9.84
C PRO A 139 6.77 -9.50 8.55
N LEU A 140 7.93 -9.09 8.03
CA LEU A 140 8.64 -9.72 6.92
C LEU A 140 9.97 -10.32 7.39
N LYS A 141 10.64 -11.09 6.52
CA LYS A 141 11.91 -11.77 6.85
C LYS A 141 13.08 -11.21 6.07
N HIS A 142 13.77 -10.20 6.62
CA HIS A 142 14.90 -9.55 5.97
C HIS A 142 16.16 -9.47 6.85
N GLY A 143 16.71 -10.63 7.17
CA GLY A 143 17.90 -10.76 8.01
C GLY A 143 17.62 -10.46 9.48
N ALA A 144 18.56 -9.78 10.13
CA ALA A 144 18.43 -9.34 11.52
C ALA A 144 17.75 -7.97 11.67
N MET A 145 17.47 -7.30 10.55
CA MET A 145 16.80 -6.00 10.53
C MET A 145 15.28 -6.21 10.61
N PRO A 146 14.57 -5.50 11.50
CA PRO A 146 13.12 -5.43 11.42
C PRO A 146 12.66 -4.92 10.06
N CYS A 147 11.79 -5.67 9.39
CA CYS A 147 11.20 -5.33 8.11
C CYS A 147 9.69 -5.58 8.18
N ALA A 148 8.92 -4.67 7.61
CA ALA A 148 7.46 -4.75 7.59
C ALA A 148 6.90 -4.61 6.17
N GLY A 149 5.87 -5.40 5.89
CA GLY A 149 4.96 -5.17 4.78
C GLY A 149 3.78 -4.32 5.24
N PHE A 150 2.99 -3.83 4.29
CA PHE A 150 1.85 -2.96 4.55
C PHE A 150 0.58 -3.48 3.88
N LEU A 151 -0.52 -3.52 4.63
CA LEU A 151 -1.85 -3.87 4.14
C LEU A 151 -2.76 -2.66 4.25
N PHE A 152 -3.28 -2.21 3.12
CA PHE A 152 -4.26 -1.13 3.00
C PHE A 152 -5.60 -1.73 2.65
N LYS A 153 -6.64 -1.45 3.43
CA LYS A 153 -7.97 -1.99 3.21
C LYS A 153 -9.04 -0.91 3.39
N GLU A 154 -9.96 -0.84 2.44
CA GLU A 154 -11.17 -0.04 2.61
C GLU A 154 -12.06 -0.67 3.69
N LYS A 155 -12.70 0.17 4.49
CA LYS A 155 -13.77 -0.25 5.38
C LYS A 155 -15.07 -0.42 4.60
N GLU A 156 -15.91 -1.33 5.08
CA GLU A 156 -17.21 -1.55 4.49
C GLU A 156 -18.05 -0.27 4.60
N ARG A 157 -18.68 0.09 3.48
CA ARG A 157 -19.55 1.26 3.41
C ARG A 157 -20.95 0.88 3.87
N LEU A 158 -21.70 1.89 4.32
CA LEU A 158 -23.12 1.72 4.53
C LEU A 158 -23.85 1.37 3.23
N ARG A 159 -24.94 0.62 3.37
CA ARG A 159 -25.83 0.25 2.27
C ARG A 159 -26.46 1.50 1.64
N THR A 160 -26.77 1.45 0.35
CA THR A 160 -27.41 2.59 -0.34
C THR A 160 -28.92 2.39 -0.39
N LEU A 161 -29.71 3.38 0.04
CA LEU A 161 -31.16 3.27 0.03
C LEU A 161 -31.72 3.36 -1.39
N LYS A 162 -32.72 2.52 -1.70
CA LYS A 162 -33.50 2.56 -2.95
C LYS A 162 -34.61 3.60 -2.80
N SER A 163 -34.46 4.78 -3.42
CA SER A 163 -35.39 5.91 -3.27
C SER A 163 -36.85 5.52 -3.53
N ASP A 164 -37.10 4.75 -4.60
CA ASP A 164 -38.46 4.33 -4.98
C ASP A 164 -39.12 3.47 -3.90
N MET A 165 -38.33 2.60 -3.26
CA MET A 165 -38.79 1.71 -2.21
C MET A 165 -39.03 2.47 -0.89
N LEU A 166 -38.21 3.47 -0.58
CA LEU A 166 -38.46 4.34 0.57
C LEU A 166 -39.81 5.05 0.45
N THR A 167 -40.13 5.54 -0.75
CA THR A 167 -41.41 6.21 -1.04
C THR A 167 -42.56 5.22 -0.98
N PHE A 168 -42.44 4.06 -1.65
CA PHE A 168 -43.48 3.03 -1.65
C PHE A 168 -43.84 2.53 -0.24
N TYR A 169 -42.83 2.34 0.61
CA TYR A 169 -43.02 1.87 1.98
C TYR A 169 -43.25 2.99 3.01
N ASN A 170 -43.28 4.26 2.59
CA ASN A 170 -43.39 5.45 3.46
C ASN A 170 -42.36 5.45 4.62
N ILE A 171 -41.11 5.14 4.31
CA ILE A 171 -40.04 5.00 5.31
C ILE A 171 -39.68 6.35 5.96
N PRO A 172 -39.88 6.52 7.27
CA PRO A 172 -39.53 7.75 7.98
C PRO A 172 -38.02 8.03 7.99
N ILE A 173 -37.63 9.31 7.98
CA ILE A 173 -36.21 9.72 7.98
C ILE A 173 -35.44 9.14 9.16
N LYS A 174 -36.05 9.08 10.35
CA LYS A 174 -35.44 8.54 11.58
C LYS A 174 -34.95 7.08 11.44
N ASN A 175 -35.62 6.27 10.60
CA ASN A 175 -35.28 4.86 10.41
C ASN A 175 -34.21 4.65 9.32
N ARG A 176 -33.93 5.66 8.48
CA ARG A 176 -33.06 5.50 7.31
C ARG A 176 -31.62 5.13 7.67
N HIS A 177 -31.09 5.64 8.79
CA HIS A 177 -29.73 5.31 9.22
C HIS A 177 -29.59 3.83 9.62
N ALA A 178 -30.51 3.35 10.46
CA ALA A 178 -30.59 1.95 10.89
C ALA A 178 -30.73 0.99 9.69
N ILE A 179 -31.60 1.34 8.72
CA ILE A 179 -31.74 0.57 7.48
C ILE A 179 -30.43 0.57 6.67
N LYS A 180 -29.69 1.68 6.63
CA LYS A 180 -28.38 1.70 5.97
C LYS A 180 -27.33 0.82 6.67
N GLN A 181 -27.51 0.54 7.97
CA GLN A 181 -26.65 -0.37 8.76
C GLN A 181 -27.09 -1.84 8.64
N GLY A 182 -28.19 -2.14 7.94
CA GLY A 182 -28.64 -3.50 7.67
C GLY A 182 -29.93 -3.90 8.38
N GLU A 183 -30.54 -3.01 9.18
CA GLU A 183 -31.79 -3.31 9.87
C GLU A 183 -32.99 -3.40 8.91
N ASP A 184 -33.90 -4.32 9.19
CA ASP A 184 -35.23 -4.35 8.56
C ASP A 184 -36.09 -3.19 9.10
N PHE A 185 -37.13 -2.81 8.35
CA PHE A 185 -38.08 -1.80 8.81
C PHE A 185 -39.36 -2.46 9.33
N ILE A 186 -39.78 -2.13 10.55
CA ILE A 186 -41.04 -2.60 11.14
C ILE A 186 -42.06 -1.46 11.03
N ARG A 187 -43.20 -1.73 10.38
CA ARG A 187 -44.33 -0.81 10.24
C ARG A 187 -45.14 -0.73 11.53
N GLU A 188 -45.98 0.30 11.63
CA GLU A 188 -46.86 0.49 12.79
C GLU A 188 -47.90 -0.63 12.95
N ASP A 189 -48.26 -1.29 11.85
CA ASP A 189 -49.14 -2.47 11.83
C ASP A 189 -48.40 -3.79 12.17
N GLY A 190 -47.09 -3.73 12.42
CA GLY A 190 -46.24 -4.87 12.73
C GLY A 190 -45.66 -5.59 11.50
N GLU A 191 -45.97 -5.17 10.27
CA GLU A 191 -45.38 -5.76 9.06
C GLU A 191 -43.88 -5.45 8.97
N VAL A 192 -43.07 -6.49 8.69
CA VAL A 192 -41.63 -6.36 8.50
C VAL A 192 -41.30 -6.20 7.01
N VAL A 193 -40.62 -5.11 6.67
CA VAL A 193 -40.08 -4.84 5.34
C VAL A 193 -38.58 -5.18 5.34
N PRO A 194 -38.16 -6.25 4.63
CA PRO A 194 -36.77 -6.66 4.63
C PRO A 194 -35.82 -5.60 4.05
N ASN A 195 -34.66 -5.46 4.67
CA ASN A 195 -33.62 -4.50 4.32
C ASN A 195 -33.19 -4.60 2.84
N LYS A 196 -33.08 -5.83 2.32
CA LYS A 196 -32.71 -6.10 0.91
C LYS A 196 -33.71 -5.50 -0.09
N LYS A 197 -34.98 -5.34 0.29
CA LYS A 197 -35.97 -4.63 -0.55
C LYS A 197 -35.73 -3.12 -0.52
N LEU A 198 -35.21 -2.57 0.57
CA LEU A 198 -35.02 -1.15 0.79
C LEU A 198 -33.64 -0.63 0.37
N THR A 199 -32.67 -1.51 0.15
CA THR A 199 -31.27 -1.14 -0.07
C THR A 199 -30.60 -1.89 -1.22
N ASN A 200 -29.54 -1.30 -1.76
CA ASN A 200 -28.51 -1.98 -2.52
C ASN A 200 -27.36 -2.35 -1.59
N ASP A 201 -26.73 -3.50 -1.84
CA ASP A 201 -25.50 -3.91 -1.15
C ASP A 201 -24.41 -2.83 -1.30
N PRO A 202 -23.53 -2.67 -0.28
CA PRO A 202 -22.40 -1.76 -0.44
C PRO A 202 -21.43 -2.34 -1.47
N PRO A 203 -20.66 -1.49 -2.16
CA PRO A 203 -19.63 -1.99 -3.07
C PRO A 203 -18.59 -2.80 -2.29
N LYS A 204 -18.03 -3.84 -2.93
CA LYS A 204 -16.97 -4.65 -2.30
C LYS A 204 -15.79 -3.78 -1.89
N VAL A 205 -15.26 -4.07 -0.69
CA VAL A 205 -14.07 -3.38 -0.18
C VAL A 205 -12.85 -3.74 -1.02
N ARG A 206 -12.02 -2.73 -1.29
CA ARG A 206 -10.77 -2.91 -2.03
C ARG A 206 -9.58 -2.93 -1.10
N SER A 207 -8.50 -3.55 -1.54
CA SER A 207 -7.31 -3.79 -0.74
C SER A 207 -6.03 -3.84 -1.56
N TYR A 208 -4.92 -3.46 -0.92
CA TYR A 208 -3.58 -3.49 -1.48
C TYR A 208 -2.59 -3.96 -0.43
N ALA A 209 -1.76 -4.93 -0.77
CA ALA A 209 -0.65 -5.38 0.05
C ALA A 209 0.70 -5.04 -0.59
N PHE A 210 1.63 -4.55 0.21
CA PHE A 210 3.01 -4.27 -0.17
C PHE A 210 3.95 -5.19 0.62
N CYS A 211 4.56 -6.15 -0.06
CA CYS A 211 5.58 -7.07 0.44
C CYS A 211 6.91 -6.70 -0.21
N THR A 212 7.73 -5.90 0.47
CA THR A 212 9.10 -5.61 0.02
C THR A 212 10.05 -6.75 0.40
N ASP A 213 11.35 -6.51 0.27
CA ASP A 213 12.50 -7.14 0.92
C ASP A 213 12.11 -8.19 1.97
N THR A 214 12.05 -9.43 1.51
CA THR A 214 11.73 -10.59 2.33
C THR A 214 12.23 -11.85 1.66
N ALA A 215 12.83 -12.74 2.45
CA ALA A 215 12.97 -14.13 2.07
C ALA A 215 11.58 -14.76 1.91
N TYR A 216 11.46 -15.82 1.11
CA TYR A 216 10.22 -16.57 0.97
C TYR A 216 9.64 -16.95 2.34
N LEU A 217 8.42 -16.49 2.58
CA LEU A 217 7.76 -16.54 3.88
C LEU A 217 6.26 -16.87 3.70
N PRO A 218 5.88 -18.14 3.50
CA PRO A 218 4.48 -18.59 3.34
C PRO A 218 3.52 -18.10 4.44
N LYS A 219 4.05 -17.82 5.64
CA LYS A 219 3.28 -17.30 6.77
C LYS A 219 2.61 -15.95 6.51
N ILE A 220 3.01 -15.21 5.47
CA ILE A 220 2.32 -13.96 5.10
C ILE A 220 1.01 -14.22 4.34
N ALA A 221 0.85 -15.38 3.69
CA ALA A 221 -0.29 -15.64 2.82
C ALA A 221 -1.66 -15.48 3.53
N PRO A 222 -1.88 -15.98 4.76
CA PRO A 222 -3.13 -15.74 5.49
C PRO A 222 -3.38 -14.27 5.87
N ILE A 223 -2.32 -13.45 5.96
CA ILE A 223 -2.44 -12.02 6.33
C ILE A 223 -2.96 -11.21 5.15
N ILE A 224 -2.51 -11.57 3.94
CA ILE A 224 -2.85 -10.89 2.68
C ILE A 224 -3.86 -11.69 1.85
N GLU A 225 -4.65 -12.55 2.51
CA GLU A 225 -5.61 -13.40 1.82
C GLU A 225 -6.65 -12.56 1.05
N GLY A 226 -6.85 -12.90 -0.22
CA GLY A 226 -7.88 -12.31 -1.07
C GLY A 226 -7.62 -10.86 -1.49
N VAL A 227 -6.42 -10.31 -1.24
CA VAL A 227 -6.16 -8.90 -1.60
C VAL A 227 -6.29 -8.66 -3.10
N ASP A 228 -6.81 -7.49 -3.48
CA ASP A 228 -7.06 -7.19 -4.88
C ASP A 228 -5.77 -6.96 -5.67
N LEU A 229 -4.77 -6.40 -5.01
CA LEU A 229 -3.47 -6.12 -5.59
C LEU A 229 -2.37 -6.40 -4.57
N LEU A 230 -1.46 -7.30 -4.92
CA LEU A 230 -0.26 -7.59 -4.15
C LEU A 230 0.94 -7.03 -4.91
N TYR A 231 1.74 -6.18 -4.29
CA TYR A 231 3.13 -5.96 -4.70
C TYR A 231 4.03 -6.90 -3.90
N HIS A 232 4.86 -7.68 -4.59
CA HIS A 232 5.85 -8.55 -3.94
C HIS A 232 7.22 -8.35 -4.58
N GLU A 233 8.26 -8.28 -3.76
CA GLU A 233 9.63 -8.28 -4.27
C GLU A 233 9.93 -9.57 -5.06
N ALA A 234 10.63 -9.41 -6.17
CA ALA A 234 11.14 -10.51 -6.98
C ALA A 234 12.55 -10.15 -7.43
N THR A 235 13.43 -9.93 -6.44
CA THR A 235 14.79 -9.44 -6.66
C THR A 235 15.58 -10.33 -7.63
N PHE A 236 15.26 -11.63 -7.64
CA PHE A 236 15.95 -12.64 -8.40
C PHE A 236 15.02 -13.52 -9.25
N LEU A 237 15.52 -14.02 -10.38
CA LEU A 237 14.91 -15.13 -11.11
C LEU A 237 14.98 -16.43 -10.30
N LYS A 238 14.18 -17.43 -10.67
CA LYS A 238 14.16 -18.76 -10.04
C LYS A 238 15.55 -19.38 -9.93
N ALA A 239 16.37 -19.26 -10.99
CA ALA A 239 17.72 -19.83 -11.03
C ALA A 239 18.67 -19.31 -9.92
N GLU A 240 18.39 -18.11 -9.38
CA GLU A 240 19.21 -17.45 -8.37
C GLU A 240 18.68 -17.68 -6.93
N GLU A 241 17.86 -18.72 -6.69
CA GLU A 241 17.25 -19.02 -5.37
C GLU A 241 18.27 -19.08 -4.22
N LYS A 242 19.44 -19.69 -4.44
CA LYS A 242 20.51 -19.74 -3.42
C LYS A 242 20.96 -18.35 -3.00
N ARG A 243 21.02 -17.41 -3.95
CA ARG A 243 21.39 -16.02 -3.70
C ARG A 243 20.28 -15.30 -2.97
N ALA A 244 19.04 -15.42 -3.45
CA ALA A 244 17.85 -14.87 -2.81
C ALA A 244 17.82 -15.25 -1.32
N LYS A 245 17.99 -16.53 -1.00
CA LYS A 245 18.06 -17.02 0.37
C LYS A 245 19.19 -16.40 1.18
N LYS A 246 20.41 -16.28 0.61
CA LYS A 246 21.58 -15.72 1.29
C LYS A 246 21.42 -14.24 1.63
N THR A 247 20.72 -13.50 0.76
CA THR A 247 20.50 -12.05 0.91
C THR A 247 19.12 -11.72 1.51
N TYR A 248 18.38 -12.73 1.98
CA TYR A 248 17.03 -12.57 2.52
C TYR A 248 16.03 -11.90 1.57
N HIS A 249 16.05 -12.32 0.31
CA HIS A 249 15.15 -11.90 -0.76
C HIS A 249 14.35 -13.08 -1.32
N SER A 250 13.38 -12.75 -2.17
CA SER A 250 12.51 -13.71 -2.86
C SER A 250 12.85 -13.82 -4.34
N THR A 251 12.54 -14.98 -4.91
CA THR A 251 12.52 -15.16 -6.37
C THR A 251 11.15 -14.82 -6.96
N THR A 252 11.12 -14.61 -8.28
CA THR A 252 9.90 -14.57 -9.11
C THR A 252 8.94 -15.74 -8.84
N GLU A 253 9.46 -16.97 -8.80
CA GLU A 253 8.67 -18.16 -8.49
C GLU A 253 8.09 -18.11 -7.07
N GLN A 254 8.87 -17.66 -6.09
CA GLN A 254 8.43 -17.56 -4.70
C GLN A 254 7.35 -16.48 -4.51
N ALA A 255 7.51 -15.31 -5.13
CA ALA A 255 6.50 -14.26 -5.14
C ALA A 255 5.18 -14.74 -5.77
N ALA A 256 5.24 -15.47 -6.89
CA ALA A 256 4.06 -16.02 -7.54
C ALA A 256 3.38 -17.13 -6.71
N LYS A 257 4.16 -17.96 -6.00
CA LYS A 257 3.61 -18.96 -5.07
C LYS A 257 2.84 -18.31 -3.91
N ILE A 258 3.38 -17.23 -3.32
CA ILE A 258 2.66 -16.46 -2.29
C ILE A 258 1.34 -15.92 -2.84
N ALA A 259 1.33 -15.38 -4.07
CA ALA A 259 0.11 -14.88 -4.70
C ALA A 259 -0.96 -15.96 -4.86
N VAL A 260 -0.56 -17.18 -5.26
CA VAL A 260 -1.46 -18.35 -5.34
C VAL A 260 -1.97 -18.76 -3.96
N GLU A 261 -1.06 -18.93 -2.99
CA GLU A 261 -1.39 -19.35 -1.62
C GLU A 261 -2.33 -18.38 -0.92
N ALA A 262 -2.17 -17.07 -1.14
CA ALA A 262 -3.01 -16.03 -0.59
C ALA A 262 -4.27 -15.76 -1.42
N ASN A 263 -4.49 -16.46 -2.55
CA ASN A 263 -5.63 -16.24 -3.44
C ASN A 263 -5.83 -14.75 -3.82
N VAL A 264 -4.73 -14.04 -4.11
CA VAL A 264 -4.79 -12.62 -4.48
C VAL A 264 -5.39 -12.47 -5.87
N LYS A 265 -6.00 -11.31 -6.17
CA LYS A 265 -6.58 -11.09 -7.50
C LYS A 265 -5.50 -10.77 -8.54
N LYS A 266 -4.47 -9.98 -8.18
CA LYS A 266 -3.41 -9.55 -9.09
C LYS A 266 -2.06 -9.41 -8.37
N LEU A 267 -0.99 -9.82 -9.04
CA LEU A 267 0.39 -9.73 -8.56
C LEU A 267 1.17 -8.67 -9.36
N LEU A 268 1.82 -7.75 -8.66
CA LEU A 268 2.87 -6.88 -9.17
C LEU A 268 4.19 -7.37 -8.60
N ILE A 269 5.15 -7.67 -9.47
CA ILE A 269 6.52 -7.97 -9.05
C ILE A 269 7.41 -6.74 -9.25
N GLY A 270 8.31 -6.51 -8.30
CA GLY A 270 9.24 -5.38 -8.32
C GLY A 270 10.52 -5.65 -7.56
N HIS A 271 11.22 -4.59 -7.15
CA HIS A 271 12.48 -4.67 -6.40
C HIS A 271 13.59 -5.41 -7.17
N PHE A 272 13.74 -5.15 -8.46
CA PHE A 272 14.60 -5.94 -9.33
C PHE A 272 16.09 -5.69 -9.08
N SER A 273 16.90 -6.75 -9.12
CA SER A 273 18.35 -6.61 -9.08
C SER A 273 18.88 -5.82 -10.28
N ALA A 274 19.77 -4.86 -10.02
CA ALA A 274 20.43 -4.04 -11.04
C ALA A 274 21.15 -4.84 -12.14
N ARG A 275 21.45 -6.12 -11.89
CA ARG A 275 22.08 -7.03 -12.87
C ARG A 275 21.20 -7.38 -14.07
N PHE A 276 19.88 -7.20 -13.93
CA PHE A 276 18.94 -7.57 -14.97
C PHE A 276 18.57 -6.32 -15.77
N GLU A 277 19.09 -6.23 -16.98
CA GLU A 277 18.74 -5.14 -17.88
C GLU A 277 17.31 -5.28 -18.42
N ASP A 278 16.94 -6.50 -18.82
CA ASP A 278 15.60 -6.88 -19.28
C ASP A 278 14.86 -7.68 -18.20
N LEU A 279 13.55 -7.43 -18.09
CA LEU A 279 12.65 -8.03 -17.11
C LEU A 279 11.65 -9.02 -17.74
N LYS A 280 11.74 -9.30 -19.05
CA LYS A 280 10.87 -10.28 -19.73
C LYS A 280 10.84 -11.63 -19.05
N GLU A 281 12.01 -12.16 -18.65
CA GLU A 281 12.05 -13.47 -17.98
C GLU A 281 11.41 -13.41 -16.59
N HIS A 282 11.53 -12.27 -15.87
CA HIS A 282 10.87 -12.11 -14.58
C HIS A 282 9.35 -12.21 -14.72
N LEU A 283 8.80 -11.51 -15.72
CA LEU A 283 7.37 -11.55 -16.00
C LEU A 283 6.93 -12.95 -16.45
N LYS A 284 7.72 -13.61 -17.29
CA LYS A 284 7.43 -14.97 -17.77
C LYS A 284 7.37 -15.96 -16.61
N GLU A 285 8.42 -16.05 -15.79
CA GLU A 285 8.45 -16.97 -14.64
C GLU A 285 7.31 -16.73 -13.65
N ALA A 286 6.95 -15.47 -13.39
CA ALA A 286 5.81 -15.16 -12.53
C ALA A 286 4.48 -15.57 -13.15
N LYS A 287 4.29 -15.33 -14.46
CA LYS A 287 3.06 -15.71 -15.19
C LYS A 287 2.88 -17.20 -15.37
N ASP A 288 3.98 -17.96 -15.46
CA ASP A 288 3.94 -19.42 -15.55
C ASP A 288 3.27 -20.05 -14.31
N ILE A 289 3.25 -19.34 -13.17
CA ILE A 289 2.64 -19.79 -11.90
C ILE A 289 1.37 -19.01 -11.57
N PHE A 290 1.39 -17.68 -11.74
CA PHE A 290 0.27 -16.79 -11.47
C PHE A 290 -0.01 -15.90 -12.69
N PRO A 291 -0.91 -16.29 -13.60
CA PRO A 291 -1.10 -15.62 -14.90
C PRO A 291 -1.42 -14.12 -14.81
N ASN A 292 -2.13 -13.68 -13.76
CA ASN A 292 -2.44 -12.26 -13.54
C ASN A 292 -1.29 -11.49 -12.86
N SER A 293 -0.08 -11.66 -13.40
CA SER A 293 1.14 -10.97 -12.96
C SER A 293 1.52 -9.80 -13.88
N ALA A 294 2.10 -8.74 -13.31
CA ALA A 294 2.66 -7.61 -14.04
C ALA A 294 3.96 -7.10 -13.40
N LEU A 295 4.80 -6.43 -14.20
CA LEU A 295 6.00 -5.75 -13.72
C LEU A 295 5.64 -4.38 -13.13
N ALA A 296 6.20 -4.06 -11.98
CA ALA A 296 6.20 -2.71 -11.43
C ALA A 296 7.23 -1.87 -12.20
N GLU A 297 6.76 -1.01 -13.09
CA GLU A 297 7.59 -0.15 -13.93
C GLU A 297 7.48 1.29 -13.45
N ASP A 298 8.59 2.00 -13.30
CA ASP A 298 8.64 3.39 -12.89
C ASP A 298 7.69 4.26 -13.76
N GLY A 299 6.80 5.00 -13.10
CA GLY A 299 5.79 5.87 -13.71
C GLY A 299 4.47 5.19 -14.05
N LYS A 300 4.41 3.85 -13.97
CA LYS A 300 3.19 3.09 -14.24
C LYS A 300 2.21 3.21 -13.07
N LYS A 301 0.93 3.28 -13.41
CA LYS A 301 -0.18 3.28 -12.46
C LYS A 301 -0.95 1.96 -12.55
N PHE A 302 -1.32 1.43 -11.39
CA PHE A 302 -2.17 0.25 -11.27
C PHE A 302 -3.41 0.61 -10.48
N PHE A 303 -4.57 0.22 -10.99
CA PHE A 303 -5.88 0.53 -10.43
C PHE A 303 -6.45 -0.72 -9.78
N VAL A 304 -7.08 -0.52 -8.62
CA VAL A 304 -7.97 -1.51 -8.02
C VAL A 304 -9.39 -1.07 -8.32
N GLU A 305 -9.98 -1.72 -9.32
CA GLU A 305 -11.31 -1.38 -9.81
C GLU A 305 -12.37 -1.64 -8.73
N LEU A 306 -13.36 -0.76 -8.67
CA LEU A 306 -14.50 -0.95 -7.78
C LEU A 306 -15.46 -1.92 -8.46
N ASP A 307 -15.60 -3.11 -7.88
CA ASP A 307 -16.58 -4.08 -8.33
C ASP A 307 -17.98 -3.53 -8.00
N ARG A 308 -18.75 -3.26 -9.06
CA ARG A 308 -20.14 -2.78 -8.99
C ARG A 308 -20.98 -3.87 -9.64
N ASP A 309 -21.16 -4.96 -8.91
CA ASP A 309 -22.16 -5.98 -9.24
C ASP A 309 -23.54 -5.32 -9.47
#